data_AF-A0A7V2XXG8-F1
#
_entry.id   AF-A0A7V2XXG8-F1
#
_cell.length_a   1.000
_cell.length_b   1.000
_cell.length_c   1.000
_cell.angle_alpha   90.00
_cell.angle_beta   90.00
_cell.angle_gamma   90.00
#
_symmetry.space_group_name_H-M   'P 1'
#
loop_
_entity.id
_entity.type
_entity.pdbx_description
1 polymer ?
#
loop_
_entity_poly.entity_id
_entity_poly.type
_entity_poly.pdbx_seq_one_letter_code
_entity_poly.pdbx_strand_id
1 'polypeptide(L)'
;MGKFIVLVVAIFLSVITVLADALIKKAALKNVLLSPFIFFASIIYLVTLLGWFFVLKKIEFLNAGVIYTLIFIIFGAGVSVFYFHEELLIREIIGLILAIVAVFLMYRFA
;
A
#
# COMPACT_ATOMS: atom_id res chain seq x y z
N MET A 1 -6.94 16.05 15.10
CA MET A 1 -7.51 14.94 14.31
C MET A 1 -7.96 13.85 15.27
N GLY A 2 -9.24 13.46 15.20
CA GLY A 2 -9.72 12.28 15.94
C GLY A 2 -9.08 10.99 15.40
N LYS A 3 -9.04 9.93 16.22
CA LYS A 3 -8.49 8.61 15.85
C LYS A 3 -9.05 8.11 14.50
N PHE A 4 -10.35 8.32 14.27
CA PHE A 4 -11.01 7.96 13.01
C PHE A 4 -10.44 8.69 11.78
N ILE A 5 -10.17 9.99 11.88
CA ILE A 5 -9.62 10.76 10.76
C ILE A 5 -8.20 10.27 10.42
N VAL A 6 -7.40 9.95 11.44
CA VAL A 6 -6.04 9.40 11.22
C VAL A 6 -6.11 8.07 10.47
N LEU A 7 -7.06 7.20 10.83
CA LEU A 7 -7.28 5.93 10.13
C LEU A 7 -7.66 6.15 8.67
N VAL A 8 -8.63 7.03 8.38
CA VAL A 8 -9.05 7.35 7.01
C VAL A 8 -7.89 7.89 6.18
N VAL A 9 -7.09 8.79 6.75
CA VAL A 9 -5.88 9.32 6.08
C VAL A 9 -4.86 8.21 5.83
N ALA A 10 -4.61 7.34 6.81
CA ALA A 10 -3.66 6.23 6.64
C ALA A 10 -4.10 5.26 5.53
N ILE A 11 -5.40 4.92 5.46
CA ILE A 11 -5.95 4.08 4.39
C ILE A 11 -5.78 4.78 3.03
N PHE A 12 -6.15 6.06 2.94
CA PHE A 12 -6.02 6.84 1.71
C PHE A 12 -4.57 6.91 1.21
N LEU A 13 -3.63 7.21 2.11
CA LEU A 13 -2.20 7.23 1.78
C LEU A 13 -1.71 5.86 1.31
N SER A 14 -2.15 4.79 1.95
CA SER A 14 -1.77 3.42 1.57
C SER A 14 -2.25 3.06 0.17
N VAL A 15 -3.51 3.39 -0.17
CA VAL A 15 -4.06 3.16 -1.52
C VAL A 15 -3.27 3.96 -2.56
N ILE A 16 -2.97 5.22 -2.27
CA ILE A 16 -2.18 6.06 -3.17
C ILE A 16 -0.76 5.51 -3.36
N THR A 17 -0.12 4.99 -2.31
CA THR A 17 1.19 4.36 -2.42
C THR A 17 1.14 3.13 -3.35
N VAL A 18 0.12 2.28 -3.25
CA VAL A 18 -0.05 1.14 -4.15
C VAL A 18 -0.18 1.58 -5.62
N LEU A 19 -0.87 2.70 -5.87
CA LEU A 19 -0.94 3.26 -7.23
C LEU A 19 0.43 3.75 -7.72
N ALA A 20 1.24 4.35 -6.85
CA ALA A 20 2.62 4.73 -7.19
C ALA A 20 3.47 3.48 -7.51
N ASP A 21 3.33 2.41 -6.74
CA ASP A 21 4.03 1.14 -6.99
C ASP A 21 3.63 0.54 -8.35
N ALA A 22 2.36 0.64 -8.73
CA ALA A 22 1.89 0.22 -10.04
C ALA A 22 2.54 1.05 -11.17
N LEU A 23 2.71 2.35 -10.99
CA LEU A 23 3.42 3.21 -11.96
C LEU A 23 4.90 2.82 -12.06
N ILE A 24 5.56 2.52 -10.93
CA ILE A 24 6.94 2.03 -10.91
C ILE A 24 7.04 0.70 -11.66
N LYS A 25 6.15 -0.25 -11.38
CA LYS A 25 6.11 -1.53 -12.09
C LYS A 25 5.91 -1.35 -13.59
N LYS A 26 5.05 -0.42 -14.01
CA LYS A 26 4.86 -0.08 -15.43
C LYS A 26 6.13 0.48 -16.09
N ALA A 27 6.91 1.28 -15.36
CA ALA A 27 8.22 1.73 -15.83
C ALA A 27 9.25 0.59 -15.89
N ALA A 28 9.25 -0.27 -14.87
CA ALA A 28 10.14 -1.43 -14.77
C ALA A 28 9.92 -2.41 -15.92
N LEU A 29 8.67 -2.70 -16.27
CA LEU A 29 8.33 -3.54 -17.43
C LEU A 29 8.84 -2.97 -18.77
N LYS A 30 9.02 -1.65 -18.84
CA LYS A 30 9.60 -0.97 -20.02
C LYS A 30 11.12 -0.82 -19.94
N ASN A 31 11.75 -1.16 -18.82
CA ASN A 31 13.16 -0.92 -18.52
C ASN A 31 13.59 0.56 -18.70
N VAL A 32 12.70 1.51 -18.41
CA VAL A 32 12.99 2.96 -18.52
C VAL A 32 12.86 3.65 -17.16
N LEU A 33 14.00 3.88 -16.51
CA LEU A 33 14.08 4.56 -15.22
C LEU A 33 13.66 6.04 -15.32
N LEU A 34 14.05 6.74 -16.38
CA LEU A 34 13.70 8.14 -16.61
C LEU A 34 12.40 8.26 -17.43
N SER A 35 11.37 7.55 -17.01
CA SER A 35 10.05 7.60 -17.66
C SER A 35 9.11 8.57 -16.94
N PRO A 36 8.09 9.11 -17.63
CA PRO A 36 7.03 9.89 -16.98
C PRO A 36 6.36 9.14 -15.83
N PHE A 37 6.26 7.80 -15.89
CA PHE A 37 5.69 6.99 -14.82
C PHE A 37 6.52 7.09 -13.53
N ILE A 38 7.85 7.04 -13.61
CA ILE A 38 8.73 7.23 -12.45
C ILE A 38 8.62 8.66 -11.92
N PHE A 39 8.53 9.67 -12.79
CA PHE A 39 8.33 11.05 -12.36
C PHE A 39 7.04 11.21 -11.54
N PHE A 40 5.91 10.73 -12.05
CA PHE A 40 4.63 10.77 -11.32
C PHE A 40 4.67 9.94 -10.04
N ALA A 41 5.21 8.72 -10.09
CA ALA A 41 5.36 7.88 -8.90
C ALA A 41 6.20 8.56 -7.81
N SER A 42 7.26 9.27 -8.20
CA SER A 42 8.13 10.00 -7.27
C SER A 42 7.39 11.14 -6.58
N ILE A 43 6.61 11.92 -7.32
CA ILE A 43 5.77 12.98 -6.74
C ILE A 43 4.78 12.39 -5.75
N ILE A 44 4.10 11.30 -6.13
CA ILE A 44 3.15 10.62 -5.25
C ILE A 44 3.85 10.13 -3.98
N TYR A 45 5.02 9.50 -4.10
CA TYR A 45 5.81 9.02 -2.96
C TYR A 45 6.28 10.16 -2.04
N LEU A 46 6.65 11.31 -2.59
CA LEU A 46 7.00 12.50 -1.80
C LEU A 46 5.79 13.00 -1.00
N VAL A 47 4.61 13.04 -1.62
CA VAL A 47 3.37 13.44 -0.94
C VAL A 47 2.98 12.42 0.15
N THR A 48 3.07 11.12 -0.14
CA THR A 48 2.72 10.09 0.84
C THR A 48 3.70 10.05 2.01
N LEU A 49 4.99 10.30 1.77
CA LEU A 49 6.01 10.47 2.80
C LEU A 49 5.60 11.56 3.80
N LEU A 50 5.19 12.73 3.31
CA LEU A 50 4.71 13.83 4.16
C LEU A 50 3.42 13.46 4.90
N GLY A 51 2.50 12.76 4.24
CA GLY A 51 1.27 12.28 4.88
C GLY A 51 1.55 11.31 6.04
N TRP A 52 2.44 10.34 5.83
CA TRP A 52 2.82 9.37 6.84
C TRP A 52 3.51 10.01 8.03
N PHE A 53 4.29 11.08 7.83
CA PHE A 53 4.85 11.86 8.94
C PHE A 53 3.77 12.37 9.90
N PHE A 54 2.62 12.84 9.40
CA PHE A 54 1.52 13.30 10.27
C PHE A 54 0.75 12.13 10.91
N VAL A 55 0.57 11.03 10.19
CA VAL A 55 -0.09 9.82 10.72
C VAL A 55 0.73 9.23 11.87
N LEU A 56 2.04 9.05 11.67
CA LEU A 56 2.95 8.46 12.65
C LEU A 56 3.12 9.31 13.91
N LYS A 57 2.77 10.60 13.89
CA LYS A 57 2.67 11.42 15.11
C LYS A 57 1.48 11.05 16.00
N LYS A 58 0.53 10.25 15.50
CA LYS A 58 -0.79 10.02 16.14
C LYS A 58 -1.11 8.57 16.42
N ILE A 59 -0.41 7.62 15.80
CA ILE A 59 -0.58 6.19 16.03
C ILE A 59 0.77 5.50 16.21
N GLU A 60 0.77 4.38 16.92
CA GLU A 60 1.94 3.52 17.05
C GLU A 60 2.43 3.07 15.66
N PHE A 61 3.75 2.98 15.51
CA PHE A 61 4.38 2.54 14.25
C PHE A 61 3.86 1.17 13.80
N LEU A 62 3.64 0.24 14.73
CA LEU A 62 3.09 -1.07 14.43
C LEU A 62 1.69 -0.97 13.82
N ASN A 63 0.80 -0.16 14.41
CA ASN A 63 -0.57 0.03 13.92
C ASN A 63 -0.58 0.66 12.52
N ALA A 64 0.29 1.62 12.26
CA ALA A 64 0.50 2.19 10.93
C ALA A 64 0.93 1.12 9.92
N GLY A 65 1.91 0.29 10.29
CA GLY A 65 2.41 -0.80 9.45
C GLY A 65 1.34 -1.85 9.14
N VAL A 66 0.50 -2.19 10.11
CA VAL A 66 -0.62 -3.13 9.94
C VAL A 66 -1.63 -2.57 8.93
N ILE A 67 -2.04 -1.30 9.06
CA ILE A 67 -2.95 -0.65 8.10
C ILE A 67 -2.35 -0.64 6.69
N TYR A 68 -1.09 -0.19 6.57
CA TYR A 68 -0.40 -0.14 5.29
C TYR A 68 -0.33 -1.51 4.62
N THR A 69 0.08 -2.53 5.37
CA THR A 69 0.24 -3.90 4.87
C THR A 69 -1.10 -4.50 4.45
N LEU A 70 -2.18 -4.29 5.22
CA LEU A 70 -3.50 -4.76 4.86
C LEU A 70 -3.95 -4.20 3.52
N ILE A 71 -3.82 -2.88 3.36
CA ILE A 71 -4.20 -2.19 2.12
C ILE A 71 -3.31 -2.62 0.97
N PHE A 72 -1.99 -2.73 1.17
CA PHE A 72 -1.06 -3.18 0.15
C PHE A 72 -1.38 -4.60 -0.33
N ILE A 73 -1.67 -5.53 0.58
CA ILE A 73 -2.02 -6.91 0.22
C ILE A 73 -3.30 -6.95 -0.62
N ILE A 74 -4.36 -6.27 -0.17
CA ILE A 74 -5.66 -6.30 -0.85
C ILE A 74 -5.60 -5.58 -2.20
N PHE A 75 -5.16 -4.32 -2.20
CA PHE A 75 -5.12 -3.50 -3.42
C PHE A 75 -3.99 -3.94 -4.34
N GLY A 76 -2.83 -4.32 -3.82
CA GLY A 76 -1.70 -4.80 -4.60
C GLY A 76 -2.04 -6.09 -5.33
N ALA A 77 -2.66 -7.06 -4.66
CA ALA A 77 -3.16 -8.28 -5.32
C ALA A 77 -4.21 -7.94 -6.39
N GLY A 78 -5.15 -7.03 -6.08
CA GLY A 78 -6.13 -6.56 -7.06
C GLY A 78 -5.48 -5.91 -8.29
N VAL A 79 -4.52 -5.01 -8.09
CA VAL A 79 -3.78 -4.35 -9.18
C VAL A 79 -2.99 -5.39 -10.00
N SER A 80 -2.34 -6.34 -9.35
CA SER A 80 -1.65 -7.45 -10.02
C SER A 80 -2.58 -8.23 -10.96
N VAL A 81 -3.75 -8.64 -10.48
CA VAL A 81 -4.70 -9.43 -11.30
C VAL A 81 -5.37 -8.57 -12.37
N PHE A 82 -5.93 -7.42 -12.00
CA PHE A 82 -6.80 -6.65 -12.89
C PHE A 82 -6.04 -5.72 -13.85
N TYR A 83 -4.89 -5.18 -13.44
CA TYR A 83 -4.11 -4.25 -14.26
C TYR A 83 -2.92 -4.91 -14.95
N PHE A 84 -2.22 -5.81 -14.25
CA PHE A 84 -1.07 -6.52 -14.80
C PHE A 84 -1.40 -7.89 -15.39
N HIS A 85 -2.66 -8.35 -15.24
CA HIS A 85 -3.11 -9.65 -15.73
C HIS A 85 -2.25 -10.82 -15.21
N GLU A 86 -1.76 -10.70 -13.98
CA GLU A 86 -1.01 -11.76 -13.32
C GLU A 86 -1.97 -12.81 -12.75
N GLU A 87 -1.67 -14.08 -12.99
CA GLU A 87 -2.44 -15.19 -12.42
C GLU A 87 -2.07 -15.40 -10.95
N LEU A 88 -3.08 -15.47 -10.08
CA LEU A 88 -2.89 -15.87 -8.69
C LEU A 88 -3.08 -17.38 -8.56
N LEU A 89 -2.03 -18.06 -8.11
CA LEU A 89 -2.06 -19.48 -7.82
C LEU A 89 -2.77 -19.72 -6.48
N ILE A 90 -3.33 -20.92 -6.30
CA ILE A 90 -4.03 -21.32 -5.06
C ILE A 90 -3.15 -21.10 -3.82
N ARG A 91 -1.85 -21.39 -3.92
CA ARG A 91 -0.88 -21.14 -2.83
C ARG A 91 -0.76 -19.66 -2.46
N GLU A 92 -0.86 -18.76 -3.43
CA GLU A 92 -0.76 -17.30 -3.22
C GLU A 92 -2.05 -16.78 -2.58
N ILE A 93 -3.21 -17.34 -2.97
CA ILE A 93 -4.49 -17.05 -2.33
C ILE A 93 -4.46 -17.48 -0.85
N ILE A 94 -3.95 -18.68 -0.55
CA ILE A 94 -3.76 -19.14 0.84
C ILE A 94 -2.81 -18.20 1.58
N GLY A 95 -1.69 -17.81 0.96
CA GLY A 95 -0.75 -16.86 1.52
C GLY A 95 -1.38 -15.49 1.82
N LEU A 96 -2.20 -14.98 0.92
CA LEU A 96 -3.00 -13.77 1.07
C LEU A 96 -3.93 -13.85 2.28
N ILE A 97 -4.67 -14.96 2.42
CA ILE A 97 -5.57 -15.18 3.56
C ILE A 97 -4.76 -15.20 4.86
N LEU A 98 -3.67 -15.96 4.92
CA LEU A 98 -2.81 -16.03 6.11
C LEU A 98 -2.20 -14.68 6.47
N ALA A 99 -1.79 -13.89 5.47
CA ALA A 99 -1.25 -12.56 5.69
C ALA A 99 -2.33 -11.60 6.24
N ILE A 100 -3.56 -11.66 5.71
CA ILE A 100 -4.70 -10.90 6.26
C ILE A 100 -4.99 -11.31 7.70
N VAL A 101 -4.96 -12.61 8.02
CA VAL A 101 -5.14 -13.11 9.39
C VAL A 101 -4.03 -12.61 10.31
N ALA A 102 -2.77 -12.68 9.88
CA ALA A 102 -1.63 -12.19 10.66
C ALA A 102 -1.76 -10.68 10.96
N VAL A 103 -2.10 -9.89 9.94
CA VAL A 103 -2.38 -8.46 10.06
C VAL A 103 -3.53 -8.22 11.04
N PHE A 104 -4.62 -8.98 10.96
CA PHE A 104 -5.76 -8.86 11.87
C PHE A 104 -5.41 -9.19 13.33
N LEU A 105 -4.60 -10.23 13.56
CA LEU A 105 -4.12 -10.60 14.89
C LEU A 105 -3.15 -9.56 15.48
N MET A 106 -2.34 -8.94 14.62
CA MET A 106 -1.44 -7.84 15.00
C MET A 106 -2.16 -6.50 15.16
N TYR A 107 -3.40 -6.42 14.68
CA TYR A 107 -4.19 -5.21 14.75
C TYR A 107 -4.67 -4.97 16.17
N ARG A 108 -3.79 -4.37 16.97
CA ARG A 108 -4.13 -3.86 18.28
C ARG A 108 -4.73 -2.47 18.10
N PHE A 109 -6.05 -2.38 18.01
CA PHE A 109 -6.68 -1.10 18.30
C PHE A 109 -6.29 -0.68 19.72
N ALA A 110 -5.63 0.48 19.77
CA ALA A 110 -5.34 1.27 20.97
C ALA A 110 -6.60 1.64 21.74
#